data_AF-A0A3P6T7V8-F1
#
_entry.id   AF-A0A3P6T7V8-F1
#
_cell.length_a   1.000
_cell.length_b   1.000
_cell.length_c   1.000
_cell.angle_alpha   90.00
_cell.angle_beta   90.00
_cell.angle_gamma   90.00
#
_symmetry.space_group_name_H-M   'P 1'
#
loop_
_entity.id
_entity.type
_entity.pdbx_description
1 polymer ?
#
loop_
_entity_poly.entity_id
_entity_poly.type
_entity_poly.pdbx_seq_one_letter_code
_entity_poly.pdbx_strand_id
1 'polypeptide(L)'
;MLFMFQISVFVNPCRQPIALPAQPCSTSRPCSAGTYCHYGLTPETTICCSLEGNPCDQPLVTGIGSGSQQRWYYNAQRGTCEMFLYKGLKGNANNFLSQQSCEHSCRPNPCAEGKHLTLHQIRRPYSTPDGRYLSCDVSLEVSSCPSGYWCNPGATRHTAVCCPGGTFFILTRSVAHIHLRD
;
A
#
# COMPACT_ATOMS: atom_id res chain seq x y z
N MET A 1 -34.55 26.54 32.30
CA MET A 1 -33.42 26.43 31.35
C MET A 1 -33.61 25.14 30.56
N LEU A 2 -34.04 25.23 29.29
CA LEU A 2 -34.11 24.06 28.42
C LEU A 2 -32.68 23.62 28.08
N PHE A 3 -32.32 22.40 28.46
CA PHE A 3 -31.13 21.74 27.91
C PHE A 3 -31.40 21.49 26.42
N MET A 4 -30.77 22.29 25.55
CA MET A 4 -30.65 21.98 24.14
C MET A 4 -29.77 20.73 24.02
N PHE A 5 -30.38 19.54 24.01
CA PHE A 5 -29.72 18.35 23.49
C PHE A 5 -29.40 18.65 22.02
N GLN A 6 -28.13 18.93 21.70
CA GLN A 6 -27.68 18.87 20.32
C GLN A 6 -27.95 17.45 19.81
N ILE A 7 -29.00 17.28 19.02
CA ILE A 7 -29.21 16.07 18.24
C ILE A 7 -28.05 16.01 17.26
N SER A 8 -27.02 15.23 17.57
CA SER A 8 -25.94 14.94 16.63
C SER A 8 -26.50 14.05 15.53
N VAL A 9 -26.95 14.69 14.44
CA VAL A 9 -27.38 13.97 13.24
C VAL A 9 -26.17 13.18 12.74
N PHE A 10 -26.32 11.86 12.68
CA PHE A 10 -25.28 10.99 12.16
C PHE A 10 -24.97 11.37 10.71
N VAL A 11 -23.72 11.77 10.46
CA VAL A 11 -23.23 12.08 9.12
C VAL A 11 -22.55 10.84 8.57
N ASN A 12 -23.17 10.18 7.59
CA ASN A 12 -22.55 9.05 6.91
C ASN A 12 -21.28 9.51 6.17
N PRO A 13 -20.07 9.09 6.56
CA PRO A 13 -18.83 9.48 5.90
C PRO A 13 -18.55 8.69 4.62
N CYS A 14 -19.21 7.57 4.37
CA CYS A 14 -18.99 6.72 3.19
C CYS A 14 -19.62 7.31 1.93
N ARG A 15 -19.05 7.02 0.75
CA ARG A 15 -19.65 7.41 -0.54
C ARG A 15 -21.01 6.78 -0.77
N GLN A 16 -21.17 5.52 -0.35
CA GLN A 16 -22.41 4.77 -0.48
C GLN A 16 -23.24 4.80 0.82
N PRO A 17 -24.55 4.50 0.73
CA PRO A 17 -25.36 4.18 1.91
C PRO A 17 -24.73 3.04 2.72
N ILE A 18 -24.88 3.10 4.03
CA ILE A 18 -24.38 2.07 4.95
C ILE A 18 -25.56 1.42 5.67
N ALA A 19 -25.39 0.16 6.08
CA ALA A 19 -26.27 -0.45 7.06
C ALA A 19 -26.09 0.22 8.43
N LEU A 20 -27.20 0.45 9.14
CA LEU A 20 -27.19 0.94 10.51
C LEU A 20 -27.42 -0.22 11.50
N PRO A 21 -26.78 -0.21 12.69
CA PRO A 21 -25.88 0.85 13.19
C PRO A 21 -24.52 0.85 12.47
N ALA A 22 -23.91 2.03 12.37
CA ALA A 22 -22.60 2.17 11.74
C ALA A 22 -21.52 1.40 12.54
N GLN A 23 -20.68 0.63 11.85
CA GLN A 23 -19.60 -0.14 12.48
C GLN A 23 -18.33 0.71 12.62
N PRO A 24 -17.89 1.08 13.85
CA PRO A 24 -16.64 1.81 14.04
C PRO A 24 -15.43 0.90 13.76
N CYS A 25 -14.33 1.51 13.31
CA CYS A 25 -13.10 0.77 13.00
C CYS A 25 -11.86 1.53 13.47
N SER A 26 -10.73 0.83 13.50
CA SER A 26 -9.43 1.41 13.83
C SER A 26 -8.30 0.56 13.25
N THR A 27 -7.05 0.95 13.52
CA THR A 27 -5.87 0.13 13.17
C THR A 27 -5.84 -1.22 13.89
N SER A 28 -6.49 -1.33 15.06
CA SER A 28 -6.61 -2.57 15.84
C SER A 28 -7.93 -3.30 15.65
N ARG A 29 -8.93 -2.65 15.05
CA ARG A 29 -10.27 -3.19 14.79
C ARG A 29 -10.57 -3.11 13.29
N PRO A 30 -10.13 -4.12 12.51
CA PRO A 30 -10.36 -4.14 11.07
C PRO A 30 -11.83 -4.38 10.74
N CYS A 31 -12.21 -3.98 9.53
CA CYS A 31 -13.55 -4.19 9.00
C CYS A 31 -13.72 -5.59 8.40
N SER A 32 -14.97 -6.03 8.28
CA SER A 32 -15.31 -7.34 7.69
C SER A 32 -15.01 -7.38 6.19
N ALA A 33 -14.96 -8.59 5.62
CA ALA A 33 -14.74 -8.79 4.20
C ALA A 33 -15.72 -7.97 3.33
N GLY A 34 -15.21 -7.37 2.26
CA GLY A 34 -15.99 -6.48 1.37
C GLY A 34 -16.12 -5.03 1.86
N THR A 35 -15.47 -4.67 2.97
CA THR A 35 -15.45 -3.30 3.50
C THR A 35 -14.02 -2.85 3.83
N TYR A 36 -13.80 -1.55 3.91
CA TYR A 36 -12.55 -0.93 4.34
C TYR A 36 -12.80 0.05 5.48
N CYS A 37 -11.78 0.27 6.31
CA CYS A 37 -11.89 1.26 7.38
C CYS A 37 -11.70 2.66 6.81
N HIS A 38 -12.77 3.45 6.79
CA HIS A 38 -12.70 4.86 6.47
C HIS A 38 -12.25 5.61 7.73
N TYR A 39 -11.12 6.32 7.64
CA TYR A 39 -10.66 7.21 8.70
C TYR A 39 -11.18 8.62 8.46
N GLY A 40 -12.07 9.11 9.34
CA GLY A 40 -12.66 10.43 9.27
C GLY A 40 -11.86 11.48 10.04
N LEU A 41 -12.46 12.65 10.31
CA LEU A 41 -11.88 13.67 11.20
C LEU A 41 -12.11 13.34 12.68
N THR A 42 -13.14 12.57 12.96
CA THR A 42 -13.59 12.24 14.32
C THR A 42 -13.80 10.73 14.44
N PRO A 43 -13.88 10.19 15.67
CA PRO A 43 -14.23 8.79 15.87
C PRO A 43 -15.58 8.39 15.26
N GLU A 44 -16.57 9.28 15.28
CA GLU A 44 -17.92 9.03 14.73
C GLU A 44 -17.92 8.91 13.20
N THR A 45 -16.96 9.57 12.55
CA THR A 45 -16.75 9.49 11.10
C THR A 45 -15.70 8.44 10.71
N THR A 46 -15.20 7.66 11.69
CA THR A 46 -14.25 6.56 11.48
C THR A 46 -14.96 5.21 11.57
N ILE A 47 -15.44 4.74 10.42
CA ILE A 47 -16.33 3.56 10.33
C ILE A 47 -15.98 2.69 9.12
N CYS A 48 -16.56 1.50 9.06
CA CYS A 48 -16.44 0.61 7.90
C CYS A 48 -17.32 1.07 6.74
N CYS A 49 -16.69 1.27 5.56
CA CYS A 49 -17.36 1.62 4.31
C CYS A 49 -17.23 0.48 3.29
N SER A 50 -18.21 0.36 2.38
CA SER A 50 -18.18 -0.62 1.30
C SER A 50 -16.96 -0.45 0.40
N LEU A 51 -16.28 -1.55 0.07
CA LEU A 51 -15.13 -1.56 -0.82
C LEU A 51 -15.57 -1.74 -2.27
N GLU A 52 -15.38 -0.72 -3.11
CA GLU A 52 -15.75 -0.73 -4.53
C GLU A 52 -14.58 -1.18 -5.42
N GLY A 53 -14.30 -2.48 -5.44
CA GLY A 53 -13.18 -3.04 -6.22
C GLY A 53 -11.81 -2.83 -5.57
N ASN A 54 -10.75 -2.93 -6.36
CA ASN A 54 -9.38 -2.79 -5.87
C ASN A 54 -9.05 -1.31 -5.57
N PRO A 55 -8.63 -0.96 -4.33
CA PRO A 55 -8.21 0.40 -3.99
C PRO A 55 -7.17 0.99 -4.95
N CYS A 56 -6.28 0.16 -5.46
CA CYS A 56 -5.14 0.59 -6.26
C CYS A 56 -5.52 1.00 -7.69
N ASP A 57 -6.72 0.64 -8.13
CA ASP A 57 -7.25 0.99 -9.44
C ASP A 57 -8.24 2.17 -9.37
N GLN A 58 -8.57 2.63 -8.16
CA GLN A 58 -9.52 3.73 -7.95
C GLN A 58 -8.83 5.10 -8.12
N PRO A 59 -9.57 6.13 -8.58
CA PRO A 59 -9.01 7.48 -8.73
C PRO A 59 -8.74 8.16 -7.38
N LEU A 60 -7.92 9.21 -7.38
CA LEU A 60 -7.84 10.14 -6.25
C LEU A 60 -9.20 10.79 -5.99
N VAL A 61 -9.66 10.78 -4.74
CA VAL A 61 -10.87 11.48 -4.30
C VAL A 61 -10.55 12.31 -3.05
N THR A 62 -10.52 13.63 -3.21
CA THR A 62 -10.28 14.59 -2.10
C THR A 62 -11.41 14.63 -1.08
N GLY A 63 -12.60 14.13 -1.45
CA GLY A 63 -13.78 14.08 -0.60
C GLY A 63 -14.42 15.45 -0.38
N ILE A 64 -15.28 15.53 0.63
CA ILE A 64 -15.99 16.74 1.05
C ILE A 64 -15.80 16.98 2.56
N GLY A 65 -16.21 18.16 3.02
CA GLY A 65 -16.07 18.61 4.40
C GLY A 65 -15.06 19.75 4.55
N SER A 66 -14.78 20.11 5.79
CA SER A 66 -13.84 21.18 6.18
C SER A 66 -12.48 20.65 6.64
N GLY A 67 -12.23 19.34 6.53
CA GLY A 67 -10.98 18.72 6.93
C GLY A 67 -9.81 19.05 6.00
N SER A 68 -8.60 18.91 6.54
CA SER A 68 -7.35 18.97 5.78
C SER A 68 -6.41 17.89 6.32
N GLN A 69 -6.73 16.63 6.03
CA GLN A 69 -5.95 15.49 6.51
C GLN A 69 -4.93 15.08 5.47
N GLN A 70 -3.66 15.02 5.85
CA GLN A 70 -2.63 14.45 4.99
C GLN A 70 -2.88 12.95 4.81
N ARG A 71 -3.06 12.51 3.56
CA ARG A 71 -3.30 11.12 3.17
C ARG A 71 -2.44 10.77 1.98
N TRP A 72 -2.39 9.47 1.68
CA TRP A 72 -1.66 8.92 0.54
C TRP A 72 -2.62 8.20 -0.38
N TYR A 73 -2.45 8.36 -1.68
CA TYR A 73 -3.17 7.59 -2.70
C TYR A 73 -2.17 7.01 -3.69
N TYR A 74 -2.53 5.90 -4.31
CA TYR A 74 -1.76 5.31 -5.38
C TYR A 74 -2.12 5.94 -6.71
N ASN A 75 -1.13 6.54 -7.37
CA ASN A 75 -1.24 7.04 -8.72
C ASN A 75 -0.83 5.93 -9.70
N ALA A 76 -1.81 5.21 -10.25
CA ALA A 76 -1.57 4.08 -11.16
C ALA A 76 -0.84 4.48 -12.45
N GLN A 77 -1.01 5.73 -12.94
CA GLN A 77 -0.31 6.22 -14.13
C GLN A 77 1.19 6.38 -13.88
N ARG A 78 1.56 6.81 -12.67
CA ARG A 78 2.95 7.03 -12.27
C ARG A 78 3.57 5.84 -11.53
N GLY A 79 2.74 4.88 -11.12
CA GLY A 79 3.15 3.72 -10.34
C GLY A 79 3.63 4.06 -8.91
N THR A 80 3.25 5.22 -8.38
CA THR A 80 3.78 5.79 -7.12
C THR A 80 2.68 6.14 -6.15
N CYS A 81 2.97 6.08 -4.85
CA CYS A 81 2.12 6.63 -3.81
C CYS A 81 2.43 8.11 -3.60
N GLU A 82 1.41 8.95 -3.66
CA GLU A 82 1.54 10.40 -3.59
C GLU A 82 0.67 10.97 -2.46
N MET A 83 1.14 12.05 -1.86
CA MET A 83 0.42 12.74 -0.79
C MET A 83 -0.71 13.60 -1.37
N PHE A 84 -1.86 13.62 -0.69
CA PHE A 84 -2.94 14.55 -0.96
C PHE A 84 -3.65 14.98 0.33
N LEU A 85 -4.42 16.08 0.25
CA LEU A 85 -5.25 16.55 1.37
C LEU A 85 -6.68 16.03 1.23
N TYR A 86 -7.09 15.22 2.21
CA TYR A 86 -8.43 14.66 2.31
C TYR A 86 -9.34 15.52 3.20
N LYS A 87 -10.54 15.83 2.70
CA LYS A 87 -11.52 16.70 3.39
C LYS A 87 -12.31 16.02 4.51
N GLY A 88 -12.16 14.69 4.65
CA GLY A 88 -12.64 13.93 5.80
C GLY A 88 -13.89 13.09 5.56
N LEU A 89 -14.66 13.33 4.49
CA LEU A 89 -15.86 12.56 4.14
C LEU A 89 -15.89 12.22 2.65
N LYS A 90 -16.63 11.16 2.30
CA LYS A 90 -16.97 10.75 0.94
C LYS A 90 -15.76 10.47 0.02
N GLY A 91 -14.64 10.04 0.59
CA GLY A 91 -13.51 9.46 -0.13
C GLY A 91 -13.77 8.02 -0.57
N ASN A 92 -12.80 7.40 -1.24
CA ASN A 92 -12.81 5.99 -1.61
C ASN A 92 -11.70 5.22 -0.85
N ALA A 93 -11.45 3.97 -1.23
CA ALA A 93 -10.46 3.12 -0.55
C ALA A 93 -9.02 3.42 -0.98
N ASN A 94 -8.80 4.17 -2.07
CA ASN A 94 -7.49 4.71 -2.45
C ASN A 94 -7.10 5.91 -1.56
N ASN A 95 -7.07 5.67 -0.26
CA ASN A 95 -6.85 6.68 0.77
C ASN A 95 -6.21 6.01 1.98
N PHE A 96 -4.89 6.12 2.07
CA PHE A 96 -4.04 5.48 3.05
C PHE A 96 -3.53 6.49 4.08
N LEU A 97 -3.34 6.05 5.32
CA LEU A 97 -2.84 6.89 6.41
C LEU A 97 -1.33 7.22 6.28
N SER A 98 -0.57 6.36 5.58
CA SER A 98 0.87 6.52 5.42
C SER A 98 1.32 6.10 4.02
N GLN A 99 2.45 6.66 3.57
CA GLN A 99 3.08 6.25 2.32
C GLN A 99 3.34 4.75 2.29
N GLN A 100 3.90 4.22 3.39
CA GLN A 100 4.23 2.81 3.53
C GLN A 100 2.99 1.91 3.39
N SER A 101 1.83 2.28 3.96
CA SER A 101 0.60 1.48 3.83
C SER A 101 0.05 1.52 2.41
N CYS A 102 0.16 2.65 1.71
CA CYS A 102 -0.15 2.75 0.28
C CYS A 102 0.76 1.87 -0.58
N GLU A 103 2.07 1.97 -0.39
CA GLU A 103 3.06 1.21 -1.17
C GLU A 103 2.94 -0.29 -0.91
N HIS A 104 2.66 -0.67 0.34
CA HIS A 104 2.37 -2.04 0.68
C HIS A 104 1.10 -2.51 -0.03
N SER A 105 0.05 -1.71 -0.05
CA SER A 105 -1.23 -2.14 -0.65
C SER A 105 -1.16 -2.24 -2.17
N CYS A 106 -0.49 -1.29 -2.84
CA CYS A 106 -0.68 -1.07 -4.27
C CYS A 106 0.54 -1.25 -5.14
N ARG A 107 1.75 -1.14 -4.60
CA ARG A 107 2.94 -1.23 -5.45
C ARG A 107 3.17 -2.69 -5.85
N PRO A 108 3.26 -3.00 -7.16
CA PRO A 108 3.57 -4.34 -7.63
C PRO A 108 4.87 -4.85 -7.00
N ASN A 109 4.89 -6.12 -6.62
CA ASN A 109 6.08 -6.75 -6.04
C ASN A 109 6.89 -7.46 -7.14
N PRO A 110 7.97 -6.85 -7.67
CA PRO A 110 8.81 -7.49 -8.68
C PRO A 110 9.57 -8.71 -8.16
N CYS A 111 9.62 -8.94 -6.85
CA CYS A 111 10.23 -10.13 -6.23
C CYS A 111 9.26 -11.31 -6.11
N ALA A 112 8.02 -11.19 -6.59
CA ALA A 112 6.99 -12.22 -6.41
C ALA A 112 7.17 -13.46 -7.29
N GLU A 113 8.07 -13.46 -8.27
CA GLU A 113 8.24 -14.58 -9.22
C GLU A 113 8.98 -15.81 -8.64
N GLY A 114 9.37 -15.79 -7.35
CA GLY A 114 9.97 -16.96 -6.67
C GLY A 114 8.93 -17.85 -5.98
N LYS A 115 8.46 -18.91 -6.65
CA LYS A 115 7.59 -19.95 -6.07
C LYS A 115 8.36 -20.94 -5.19
N HIS A 116 8.82 -20.52 -4.00
CA HIS A 116 9.20 -21.40 -2.87
C HIS A 116 9.21 -20.58 -1.56
N LEU A 117 8.12 -20.57 -0.77
CA LEU A 117 7.95 -21.31 0.51
C LEU A 117 9.11 -21.05 1.49
N THR A 118 9.03 -20.44 2.69
CA THR A 118 8.00 -20.23 3.72
C THR A 118 8.50 -19.10 4.65
N LEU A 119 7.79 -17.96 4.74
CA LEU A 119 7.79 -16.97 5.85
C LEU A 119 7.17 -15.68 5.33
N HIS A 120 6.06 -15.28 5.95
CA HIS A 120 5.08 -14.31 5.43
C HIS A 120 5.50 -12.83 5.46
N GLN A 121 6.77 -12.49 5.74
CA GLN A 121 7.14 -11.10 6.02
C GLN A 121 8.38 -10.53 5.30
N ILE A 122 9.16 -11.32 4.53
CA ILE A 122 10.38 -10.81 3.88
C ILE A 122 10.35 -11.07 2.37
N ARG A 123 9.33 -10.57 1.66
CA ARG A 123 9.19 -10.75 0.20
C ARG A 123 9.17 -9.47 -0.60
N ARG A 124 9.30 -8.31 0.04
CA ARG A 124 9.29 -7.03 -0.69
C ARG A 124 10.69 -6.62 -1.07
N PRO A 125 10.85 -5.91 -2.20
CA PRO A 125 12.14 -5.34 -2.55
C PRO A 125 12.60 -4.41 -1.42
N TYR A 126 13.91 -4.24 -1.30
CA TYR A 126 14.47 -3.28 -0.38
C TYR A 126 13.89 -1.89 -0.69
N SER A 127 13.29 -1.26 0.30
CA SER A 127 12.76 0.11 0.20
C SER A 127 13.75 1.11 0.78
N THR A 128 14.06 2.15 0.03
CA THR A 128 14.79 3.32 0.52
C THR A 128 13.91 4.18 1.44
N PRO A 129 14.49 5.10 2.24
CA PRO A 129 13.72 5.93 3.17
C PRO A 129 12.60 6.77 2.53
N ASP A 130 12.72 7.08 1.24
CA ASP A 130 11.72 7.78 0.43
C ASP A 130 10.64 6.84 -0.16
N GLY A 131 10.61 5.57 0.23
CA GLY A 131 9.61 4.57 -0.17
C GLY A 131 9.84 3.94 -1.55
N ARG A 132 10.92 4.31 -2.23
CA ARG A 132 11.28 3.73 -3.54
C ARG A 132 11.96 2.38 -3.39
N TYR A 133 11.88 1.55 -4.42
CA TYR A 133 12.63 0.29 -4.41
C TYR A 133 14.05 0.60 -4.81
N LEU A 134 15.01 0.04 -4.09
CA LEU A 134 16.41 0.20 -4.43
C LEU A 134 16.69 -0.55 -5.73
N SER A 135 17.04 0.22 -6.76
CA SER A 135 17.53 -0.31 -8.02
C SER A 135 18.91 -0.91 -7.85
N CYS A 136 19.20 -1.96 -8.60
CA CYS A 136 20.50 -2.62 -8.59
C CYS A 136 21.05 -2.79 -10.01
N ASP A 137 22.37 -2.90 -10.14
CA ASP A 137 23.01 -3.14 -11.44
C ASP A 137 23.48 -4.60 -11.53
N VAL A 138 22.90 -5.34 -12.48
CA VAL A 138 23.22 -6.74 -12.75
C VAL A 138 24.58 -6.94 -13.43
N SER A 139 25.21 -5.86 -13.89
CA SER A 139 26.47 -5.88 -14.63
C SER A 139 27.70 -5.76 -13.73
N LEU A 140 27.51 -5.53 -12.43
CA LEU A 140 28.60 -5.36 -11.47
C LEU A 140 29.01 -6.71 -10.88
N GLU A 141 30.32 -6.93 -10.77
CA GLU A 141 30.88 -8.12 -10.09
C GLU A 141 30.66 -8.09 -8.57
N VAL A 142 30.37 -6.91 -8.00
CA VAL A 142 30.07 -6.69 -6.58
C VAL A 142 28.58 -6.38 -6.42
N SER A 143 27.92 -7.05 -5.46
CA SER A 143 26.50 -6.83 -5.18
C SER A 143 26.23 -5.38 -4.78
N SER A 144 25.37 -4.68 -5.56
CA SER A 144 24.85 -3.37 -5.21
C SER A 144 23.71 -3.41 -4.19
N CYS A 145 23.35 -4.60 -3.71
CA CYS A 145 22.26 -4.82 -2.75
C CYS A 145 22.78 -5.05 -1.32
N PRO A 146 22.05 -4.55 -0.30
CA PRO A 146 22.36 -4.80 1.10
C PRO A 146 22.39 -6.28 1.47
N SER A 147 23.08 -6.62 2.55
CA SER A 147 23.17 -7.99 3.07
C SER A 147 21.78 -8.63 3.23
N GLY A 148 21.63 -9.87 2.72
CA GLY A 148 20.35 -10.60 2.70
C GLY A 148 19.49 -10.34 1.47
N TYR A 149 19.91 -9.43 0.58
CA TYR A 149 19.25 -9.14 -0.69
C TYR A 149 20.14 -9.55 -1.88
N TRP A 150 19.50 -9.93 -2.97
CA TRP A 150 20.12 -10.21 -4.26
C TRP A 150 19.52 -9.29 -5.33
N CYS A 151 20.26 -9.02 -6.40
CA CYS A 151 19.78 -8.17 -7.48
C CYS A 151 18.88 -8.97 -8.43
N ASN A 152 17.56 -8.72 -8.38
CA ASN A 152 16.63 -9.27 -9.35
C ASN A 152 16.71 -8.45 -10.64
N PRO A 153 17.08 -9.05 -11.79
CA PRO A 153 17.28 -8.31 -13.05
C PRO A 153 16.03 -7.61 -13.60
N GLY A 154 14.83 -8.09 -13.26
CA GLY A 154 13.60 -7.63 -13.89
C GLY A 154 13.60 -7.83 -15.42
N ALA A 155 12.70 -7.14 -16.13
CA ALA A 155 12.61 -7.20 -17.60
C ALA A 155 13.61 -6.26 -18.32
N THR A 156 14.15 -5.26 -17.61
CA THR A 156 15.11 -4.24 -18.08
C THR A 156 16.08 -3.85 -16.96
N ARG A 157 17.23 -3.25 -17.31
CA ARG A 157 18.19 -2.70 -16.33
C ARG A 157 17.59 -1.63 -15.39
N HIS A 158 16.50 -0.96 -15.79
CA HIS A 158 15.79 0.03 -14.96
C HIS A 158 14.70 -0.56 -14.07
N THR A 159 14.37 -1.83 -14.28
CA THR A 159 13.42 -2.60 -13.46
C THR A 159 14.13 -3.57 -12.52
N ALA A 160 15.47 -3.58 -12.53
CA ALA A 160 16.27 -4.40 -11.66
C ALA A 160 16.22 -3.86 -10.23
N VAL A 161 15.84 -4.67 -9.25
CA VAL A 161 15.68 -4.25 -7.85
C VAL A 161 16.23 -5.27 -6.85
N CYS A 162 16.60 -4.79 -5.67
CA CYS A 162 17.09 -5.65 -4.61
C CYS A 162 15.96 -6.46 -3.97
N CYS A 163 15.97 -7.77 -4.16
CA CYS A 163 14.99 -8.70 -3.61
C CYS A 163 15.56 -9.51 -2.44
N PRO A 164 14.78 -9.81 -1.39
CA PRO A 164 15.25 -10.60 -0.26
C PRO A 164 15.48 -12.06 -0.65
N GLY A 165 16.38 -12.75 0.07
CA GLY A 165 16.68 -14.17 -0.14
C GLY A 165 18.13 -14.47 -0.54
N GLY A 166 19.03 -13.49 -0.46
CA GLY A 166 20.43 -13.62 -0.88
C GLY A 166 21.29 -14.57 -0.05
N THR A 167 20.80 -15.11 1.08
CA THR A 167 21.58 -16.03 1.94
C THR A 167 21.50 -17.50 1.51
N PHE A 168 20.51 -17.91 0.71
CA PHE A 168 20.37 -19.31 0.27
C PHE A 168 21.01 -19.61 -1.10
N PHE A 169 21.30 -18.58 -1.91
CA PHE A 169 21.87 -18.77 -3.25
C PHE A 169 23.40 -18.86 -3.29
N ILE A 170 24.10 -18.56 -2.18
CA ILE A 170 25.58 -18.56 -2.16
C ILE A 170 26.17 -19.98 -2.04
N LEU A 171 25.38 -20.99 -1.65
CA LEU A 171 25.88 -22.37 -1.53
C LEU A 171 25.77 -23.21 -2.83
N THR A 172 25.14 -22.69 -3.89
CA THR A 172 25.13 -23.36 -5.20
C THR A 172 25.88 -22.52 -6.22
N ARG A 173 27.18 -22.31 -5.97
CA ARG A 173 28.11 -21.63 -6.89
C ARG A 173 28.40 -22.44 -8.18
N SER A 174 27.41 -23.17 -8.71
CA SER A 174 27.59 -24.01 -9.90
C SER A 174 26.47 -23.97 -10.94
N VAL A 175 25.30 -23.35 -10.75
CA VAL A 175 24.26 -23.39 -11.81
C VAL A 175 23.41 -22.11 -11.86
N ALA A 176 23.94 -21.07 -12.51
CA ALA A 176 23.12 -20.02 -13.14
C ALA A 176 23.92 -19.31 -14.25
N HIS A 177 24.67 -20.07 -15.05
CA HIS A 177 24.88 -19.70 -16.44
C HIS A 177 23.71 -20.26 -17.24
N ILE A 178 23.29 -19.51 -18.26
CA ILE A 178 22.29 -19.80 -19.31
C ILE A 178 20.94 -19.13 -19.07
N HIS A 179 20.81 -17.89 -19.57
CA HIS A 179 20.09 -17.65 -20.83
C HIS A 179 20.28 -16.21 -21.33
N LEU A 180 21.33 -16.00 -22.13
CA LEU A 180 21.31 -15.04 -23.24
C LEU A 180 22.08 -15.71 -24.40
N ARG A 181 21.35 -16.00 -25.50
CA ARG A 181 21.73 -16.20 -26.93
C ARG A 181 23.23 -16.46 -27.20
N ASP A 182 23.67 -17.51 -27.89
CA ASP A 182 23.14 -18.22 -29.08
C ASP A 182 23.25 -19.76 -28.95
#